data_AF-A0AAN6EB86-F1
#
_entry.id   AF-A0AAN6EB86-F1
#
_cell.length_a   1.000
_cell.length_b   1.000
_cell.length_c   1.000
_cell.angle_alpha   90.00
_cell.angle_beta   90.00
_cell.angle_gamma   90.00
#
_symmetry.space_group_name_H-M   'P 1'
#
loop_
_entity.id
_entity.type
_entity.pdbx_description
1 polymer ?
#
loop_
_entity_poly.entity_id
_entity_poly.type
_entity_poly.pdbx_seq_one_letter_code
_entity_poly.pdbx_strand_id
1 'polypeptide(L)'
;TSRSAIKLWSVDSLLRHEDTQPVVVKYQQPTSTPYPLTAVAATPSISQIALGFAGGHMVLIRGNILKSKSTKQRTLHVAPEPVTNLHFVTDAAGTRVTLFATTTAQTMVFDTSGSKSEPAVLEERGCGIGCSLMNEEDELIVARDEAIYTYTVDGRGPCFAFDAPKVLLRRFKHYLLLATAAPSSMAPNLANGDDRPPVDATESRVYSYNDPTTFTILDTKNKLVAYTGVVPGGVRGVATEWGSIFVLGGHGTMDFFSEKDLLERLDILYRQNLYPLAVKMAQNGNYDMASVAGIYKRYGDWLYSKDDFDSAMLQYVQTIGVVEPSYIIRKYLDAQRLNNLTSYLQELHTAGMATSDHTTLLLNCYTKLRDEERLNQFIHTQEDYQFDVDTAIHVCRQAGFYEQALYLADKFSKTGMYLKLKIEDQDDIKAALEYMRKLGDTDISAYLAEFGRRCLGSLPSETTELLVDVCLNGMDVRAAAATADDMHDDMSAPYADTTSLLSMRRI
;
A
#
# COMPACT_ATOMS: atom_id res chain seq x y z
N THR A 1 -26.27 45.19 34.63
CA THR A 1 -25.17 44.78 33.73
C THR A 1 -25.28 43.28 33.49
N SER A 2 -25.60 42.84 32.27
CA SER A 2 -25.71 41.41 31.97
C SER A 2 -24.32 40.77 32.08
N ARG A 3 -24.11 39.91 33.08
CA ARG A 3 -22.87 39.12 33.20
C ARG A 3 -22.71 38.25 31.94
N SER A 4 -21.51 38.24 31.37
CA SER A 4 -21.18 37.37 30.23
C SER A 4 -21.45 35.90 30.59
N ALA A 5 -22.01 35.15 29.65
CA ALA A 5 -22.43 33.78 29.89
C ALA A 5 -22.26 32.93 28.64
N ILE A 6 -21.97 31.64 28.87
CA ILE A 6 -21.94 30.59 27.87
C ILE A 6 -23.24 29.81 28.00
N LYS A 7 -23.89 29.54 26.88
CA LYS A 7 -25.12 28.75 26.82
C LYS A 7 -24.79 27.41 26.19
N LEU A 8 -24.97 26.34 26.96
CA LEU A 8 -24.77 24.98 26.49
C LEU A 8 -26.13 24.38 26.13
N TRP A 9 -26.24 23.87 24.91
CA TRP A 9 -27.46 23.28 24.39
C TRP A 9 -27.26 21.79 24.14
N SER A 10 -28.25 20.99 24.51
CA SER A 10 -28.31 19.57 24.15
C SER A 10 -28.89 19.46 22.74
N VAL A 11 -28.07 18.98 21.79
CA VAL A 11 -28.52 18.79 20.40
C VAL A 11 -29.63 17.75 20.33
N ASP A 12 -29.53 16.65 21.08
CA ASP A 12 -30.57 15.60 21.13
C ASP A 12 -31.91 16.15 21.58
N SER A 13 -31.91 17.02 22.59
CA SER A 13 -33.14 17.58 23.14
C SER A 13 -33.73 18.65 22.21
N LEU A 14 -32.89 19.44 21.55
CA LEU A 14 -33.29 20.39 20.50
C LEU A 14 -33.97 19.69 19.32
N LEU A 15 -33.37 18.58 18.85
CA LEU A 15 -33.90 17.80 17.72
C LEU A 15 -35.22 17.10 18.04
N ARG A 16 -35.49 16.80 19.32
CA ARG A 16 -36.77 16.24 19.78
C ARG A 16 -37.88 17.29 19.90
N HIS A 17 -37.63 18.56 19.55
CA HIS A 17 -38.55 19.68 19.71
C HIS A 17 -39.10 19.84 21.14
N GLU A 18 -38.31 19.43 22.14
CA GLU A 18 -38.63 19.73 23.54
C GLU A 18 -38.29 21.20 23.83
N ASP A 19 -39.08 21.85 24.68
CA ASP A 19 -38.85 23.24 25.13
C ASP A 19 -37.60 23.28 26.02
N THR A 20 -36.44 23.33 25.37
CA THR A 20 -35.15 23.03 25.97
C THR A 20 -34.45 24.31 26.35
N GLN A 21 -34.31 24.56 27.64
CA GLN A 21 -33.54 25.68 28.13
C GLN A 21 -32.05 25.32 28.16
N PRO A 22 -31.16 26.23 27.73
CA PRO A 22 -29.73 25.97 27.79
C PRO A 22 -29.23 25.97 29.23
N VAL A 23 -28.20 25.16 29.50
CA VAL A 23 -27.42 25.29 30.73
C VAL A 23 -26.57 26.56 30.61
N VAL A 24 -26.83 27.55 31.46
CA VAL A 24 -26.15 28.85 31.42
C VAL A 24 -24.98 28.87 32.40
N VAL A 25 -23.77 28.92 31.87
CA VAL A 25 -22.54 29.06 32.64
C VAL A 25 -22.12 30.52 32.63
N LYS A 26 -22.27 31.19 33.78
CA LYS A 26 -21.80 32.56 33.96
C LYS A 26 -20.30 32.55 34.22
N TYR A 27 -19.57 33.45 33.59
CA TYR A 27 -18.15 33.64 33.85
C TYR A 27 -17.84 35.11 34.15
N GLN A 28 -16.78 35.33 34.92
CA GLN A 28 -16.26 36.65 35.22
C GLN A 28 -15.22 37.01 34.17
N GLN A 29 -15.37 38.19 33.56
CA GLN A 29 -14.36 38.72 32.64
C GLN A 29 -13.03 38.91 33.39
N PRO A 30 -11.86 38.58 32.78
CA PRO A 30 -10.56 38.71 33.44
C PRO A 30 -10.23 40.14 33.85
N THR A 31 -10.73 41.10 33.09
CA THR A 31 -10.41 42.54 33.18
C THR A 31 -11.68 43.38 33.26
N SER A 32 -11.55 44.61 33.78
CA SER A 32 -12.63 45.60 33.82
C SER A 32 -13.08 46.05 32.42
N THR A 33 -12.14 46.11 31.47
CA THR A 33 -12.39 46.26 30.04
C THR A 33 -12.53 44.87 29.41
N PRO A 34 -13.71 44.50 28.89
CA PRO A 34 -13.91 43.16 28.34
C PRO A 34 -13.18 43.01 27.00
N TYR A 35 -12.33 42.00 26.89
CA TYR A 35 -11.78 41.55 25.61
C TYR A 35 -12.78 40.60 24.92
N PRO A 36 -12.84 40.57 23.58
CA PRO A 36 -13.66 39.61 22.86
C PRO A 36 -13.14 38.18 23.12
N LEU A 37 -14.08 37.24 23.23
CA LEU A 37 -13.81 35.82 23.34
C LEU A 37 -13.46 35.28 21.94
N THR A 38 -12.28 34.70 21.79
CA THR A 38 -11.73 34.25 20.51
C THR A 38 -11.69 32.73 20.38
N ALA A 39 -11.55 32.01 21.50
CA ALA A 39 -11.51 30.56 21.52
C ALA A 39 -12.29 29.99 22.71
N VAL A 40 -12.96 28.85 22.49
CA VAL A 40 -13.66 28.10 23.53
C VAL A 40 -13.41 26.62 23.29
N ALA A 41 -13.09 25.88 24.35
CA ALA A 41 -12.99 24.43 24.32
C ALA A 41 -13.65 23.85 25.57
N ALA A 42 -14.17 22.63 25.48
CA ALA A 42 -14.72 21.89 26.60
C ALA A 42 -14.22 20.45 26.56
N THR A 43 -14.05 19.83 27.74
CA THR A 43 -13.76 18.39 27.81
C THR A 43 -14.98 17.58 27.37
N PRO A 44 -14.82 16.33 26.90
CA PRO A 44 -15.95 15.47 26.51
C PRO A 44 -17.00 15.29 27.63
N SER A 45 -16.56 15.27 28.90
CA SER A 45 -17.45 15.20 30.06
C SER A 45 -18.07 16.55 30.46
N ILE A 46 -17.72 17.64 29.78
CA ILE A 46 -18.12 19.02 30.10
C ILE A 46 -17.78 19.38 31.57
N SER A 47 -16.74 18.74 32.13
CA SER A 47 -16.27 19.00 33.48
C SER A 47 -15.33 20.21 33.56
N GLN A 48 -14.73 20.56 32.42
CA GLN A 48 -13.89 21.73 32.25
C GLN A 48 -14.23 22.48 30.97
N ILE A 49 -14.24 23.80 31.03
CA ILE A 49 -14.38 24.71 29.88
C ILE A 49 -13.21 25.69 29.93
N ALA A 50 -12.47 25.80 28.83
CA ALA A 50 -11.41 26.77 28.65
C ALA A 50 -11.89 27.90 27.73
N LEU A 51 -11.53 29.14 28.10
CA LEU A 51 -11.88 30.37 27.40
C LEU A 51 -10.61 31.14 27.06
N GLY A 52 -10.45 31.49 25.79
CA GLY A 52 -9.37 32.30 25.27
C GLY A 52 -9.91 33.66 24.82
N PHE A 53 -9.21 34.72 25.19
CA PHE A 53 -9.59 36.09 24.86
C PHE A 53 -8.55 36.75 23.95
N ALA A 54 -8.98 37.77 23.21
CA ALA A 54 -8.07 38.54 22.36
C ALA A 54 -6.99 39.31 23.14
N GLY A 55 -7.20 39.57 24.43
CA GLY A 55 -6.19 40.15 25.31
C GLY A 55 -5.18 39.14 25.86
N GLY A 56 -5.12 37.92 25.31
CA GLY A 56 -4.17 36.88 25.73
C GLY A 56 -4.57 36.10 27.00
N HIS A 57 -5.63 36.52 27.69
CA HIS A 57 -6.12 35.80 28.87
C HIS A 57 -6.66 34.42 28.51
N MET A 58 -6.28 33.42 29.31
CA MET A 58 -6.81 32.06 29.26
C MET A 58 -7.46 31.72 30.60
N VAL A 59 -8.75 31.42 30.58
CA VAL A 59 -9.54 31.14 31.79
C VAL A 59 -10.07 29.71 31.74
N LEU A 60 -9.92 28.99 32.84
CA LEU A 60 -10.46 27.66 33.02
C LEU A 60 -11.61 27.69 34.03
N ILE A 61 -12.73 27.14 33.62
CA ILE A 61 -13.91 26.89 34.45
C ILE A 61 -13.99 25.40 34.71
N ARG A 62 -13.90 24.99 35.97
CA ARG A 62 -13.97 23.57 36.39
C ARG A 62 -15.14 23.37 37.34
N GLY A 63 -15.87 22.29 37.14
CA GLY A 63 -16.97 21.89 38.02
C GLY A 63 -17.91 20.90 37.37
N ASN A 64 -18.94 20.48 38.10
CA ASN A 64 -20.01 19.68 37.56
C ASN A 64 -21.00 20.60 36.83
N ILE A 65 -20.61 21.09 35.65
CA ILE A 65 -21.30 22.15 34.92
C ILE A 65 -22.74 21.75 34.53
N LEU A 66 -22.97 20.47 34.27
CA LEU A 66 -24.28 19.96 33.85
C LEU A 66 -25.25 19.76 35.04
N LYS A 67 -24.76 19.40 36.24
CA LYS A 67 -25.62 19.04 37.39
C LYS A 67 -25.57 20.02 38.56
N SER A 68 -24.48 20.77 38.73
CA SER A 68 -24.25 21.68 39.87
C SER A 68 -24.09 23.12 39.42
N LYS A 69 -24.72 24.05 40.16
CA LYS A 69 -24.51 25.50 39.97
C LYS A 69 -23.15 25.99 40.48
N SER A 70 -22.39 25.17 41.20
CA SER A 70 -21.07 25.55 41.71
C SER A 70 -19.96 25.26 40.68
N THR A 71 -19.46 26.34 40.07
CA THR A 71 -18.30 26.31 39.17
C THR A 71 -17.16 27.10 39.82
N LYS A 72 -15.92 26.61 39.66
CA LYS A 72 -14.71 27.34 40.06
C LYS A 72 -14.05 27.88 38.80
N GLN A 73 -13.81 29.18 38.79
CA GLN A 73 -13.08 29.86 37.71
C GLN A 73 -11.67 30.19 38.19
N ARG A 74 -10.67 29.94 37.34
CA ARG A 74 -9.30 30.43 37.53
C ARG A 74 -8.71 30.91 36.21
N THR A 75 -7.83 31.90 36.27
CA THR A 75 -6.98 32.27 35.13
C THR A 75 -5.81 31.29 35.06
N LEU A 76 -5.63 30.61 33.93
CA LEU A 76 -4.52 29.69 33.69
C LEU A 76 -3.25 30.45 33.34
N HIS A 77 -3.36 31.38 32.39
CA HIS A 77 -2.24 32.11 31.83
C HIS A 77 -2.71 33.41 31.20
N VAL A 78 -1.78 34.35 31.01
CA VAL A 78 -2.00 35.59 30.28
C VAL A 78 -0.86 35.71 29.28
N ALA A 79 -1.15 35.35 28.03
CA ALA A 79 -0.21 35.48 26.94
C ALA A 79 -0.05 36.95 26.51
N PRO A 80 1.08 37.32 25.90
CA PRO A 80 1.24 38.66 25.32
C PRO A 80 0.33 38.88 24.10
N GLU A 81 0.05 37.82 23.34
CA GLU A 81 -0.73 37.89 22.11
C GLU A 81 -2.15 37.30 22.24
N PRO A 82 -3.06 37.64 21.30
CA PRO A 82 -4.41 37.07 21.27
C PRO A 82 -4.40 35.54 21.22
N VAL A 83 -5.21 34.91 22.08
CA VAL A 83 -5.45 33.47 22.02
C VAL A 83 -6.27 33.17 20.77
N THR A 84 -5.84 32.23 19.93
CA THR A 84 -6.50 31.92 18.66
C THR A 84 -7.27 30.60 18.71
N ASN A 85 -6.74 29.57 19.37
CA ASN A 85 -7.43 28.28 19.50
C ASN A 85 -7.11 27.58 20.82
N LEU A 86 -8.02 26.71 21.25
CA LEU A 86 -7.93 25.89 22.46
C LEU A 86 -8.44 24.49 22.16
N HIS A 87 -7.74 23.47 22.64
CA HIS A 87 -8.11 22.06 22.42
C HIS A 87 -7.81 21.21 23.66
N PHE A 88 -8.80 20.45 24.12
CA PHE A 88 -8.61 19.52 25.24
C PHE A 88 -8.24 18.12 24.73
N VAL A 89 -7.35 17.48 25.46
CA VAL A 89 -7.06 16.05 25.39
C VAL A 89 -7.28 15.45 26.77
N THR A 90 -7.96 14.32 26.83
CA THR A 90 -8.22 13.59 28.07
C THR A 90 -7.80 12.14 27.92
N ASP A 91 -7.07 11.61 28.90
CA ASP A 91 -6.77 10.18 28.95
C ASP A 91 -8.05 9.33 29.06
N ALA A 92 -7.96 8.04 28.72
CA ALA A 92 -9.09 7.11 28.78
C ALA A 92 -9.73 7.02 30.19
N ALA A 93 -8.95 7.26 31.25
CA ALA A 93 -9.42 7.27 32.63
C ALA A 93 -10.02 8.62 33.08
N GLY A 94 -9.89 9.68 32.26
CA GLY A 94 -10.32 11.04 32.59
C GLY A 94 -9.57 11.69 33.76
N THR A 95 -8.42 11.14 34.14
CA THR A 95 -7.59 11.60 35.27
C THR A 95 -6.61 12.69 34.85
N ARG A 96 -6.06 12.59 33.63
CA ARG A 96 -5.13 13.55 33.04
C ARG A 96 -5.87 14.35 31.97
N VAL A 97 -5.87 15.66 32.15
CA VAL A 97 -6.53 16.59 31.23
C VAL A 97 -5.51 17.60 30.77
N THR A 98 -5.14 17.51 29.51
CA THR A 98 -4.20 18.40 28.85
C THR A 98 -4.97 19.42 28.03
N LEU A 99 -4.54 20.68 28.07
CA LEU A 99 -5.07 21.75 27.24
C LEU A 99 -3.96 22.26 26.33
N PHE A 100 -4.13 22.10 25.02
CA PHE A 100 -3.33 22.79 24.02
C PHE A 100 -3.93 24.16 23.75
N ALA A 101 -3.05 25.15 23.58
CA ALA A 101 -3.44 26.50 23.23
C ALA A 101 -2.50 27.08 22.18
N THR A 102 -3.08 27.86 21.27
CA THR A 102 -2.32 28.63 20.29
C THR A 102 -2.68 30.10 20.44
N THR A 103 -1.69 30.97 20.29
CA THR A 103 -1.86 32.40 20.09
C THR A 103 -1.47 32.73 18.65
N THR A 104 -1.40 34.02 18.31
CA THR A 104 -0.83 34.44 17.02
C THR A 104 0.70 34.22 16.96
N ALA A 105 1.38 34.07 18.11
CA ALA A 105 2.84 33.95 18.17
C ALA A 105 3.38 32.72 18.90
N GLN A 106 2.56 31.95 19.64
CA GLN A 106 3.04 30.82 20.44
C GLN A 106 2.10 29.61 20.36
N THR A 107 2.68 28.41 20.48
CA THR A 107 1.97 27.15 20.72
C THR A 107 2.38 26.63 22.10
N MET A 108 1.40 26.39 22.97
CA MET A 108 1.60 26.02 24.37
C MET A 108 0.75 24.81 24.76
N VAL A 109 1.20 24.11 25.81
CA VAL A 109 0.46 23.02 26.43
C VAL A 109 0.41 23.18 27.95
N PHE A 110 -0.73 22.82 28.54
CA PHE A 110 -1.00 22.94 29.97
C PHE A 110 -1.50 21.61 30.54
N ASP A 111 -1.01 21.24 31.72
CA ASP A 111 -1.67 20.22 32.54
C ASP A 111 -2.76 20.88 33.40
N THR A 112 -4.02 20.53 33.15
CA THR A 112 -5.17 21.09 33.87
C THR A 112 -5.70 20.16 34.97
N SER A 113 -5.07 19.00 35.20
CA SER A 113 -5.44 18.05 36.25
C SER A 113 -5.21 18.62 37.65
N GLY A 114 -4.10 19.34 37.85
CA GLY A 114 -3.64 19.93 39.11
C GLY A 114 -4.08 21.38 39.38
N SER A 115 -3.62 21.92 40.52
CA SER A 115 -4.00 23.25 41.04
C SER A 115 -3.18 24.42 40.45
N LYS A 116 -1.95 24.17 39.99
CA LYS A 116 -1.11 25.12 39.24
C LYS A 116 -0.28 24.35 38.22
N SER A 117 -0.35 24.76 36.95
CA SER A 117 0.57 24.34 35.90
C SER A 117 0.97 25.58 35.13
N GLU A 118 2.26 25.85 35.07
CA GLU A 118 2.80 26.76 34.07
C GLU A 118 2.67 26.12 32.69
N PRO A 119 2.53 26.90 31.61
CA PRO A 119 2.58 26.36 30.26
C PRO A 119 3.96 25.80 29.95
N ALA A 120 4.01 24.65 29.28
CA ALA A 120 5.15 24.30 28.47
C ALA A 120 4.96 24.94 27.09
N VAL A 121 5.90 25.81 26.68
CA VAL A 121 5.92 26.39 25.34
C VAL A 121 6.50 25.37 24.39
N LEU A 122 5.68 24.88 23.46
CA LEU A 122 6.09 23.89 22.46
C LEU A 122 6.79 24.56 21.28
N GLU A 123 6.35 25.78 20.91
CA GLU A 123 6.99 26.57 19.87
C GLU A 123 6.72 28.07 20.03
N GLU A 124 7.71 28.90 19.70
CA GLU A 124 7.61 30.37 19.62
C GLU A 124 7.00 30.86 18.30
N ARG A 125 6.06 30.08 17.75
CA ARG A 125 5.26 30.46 16.58
C ARG A 125 3.82 30.00 16.79
N GLY A 126 2.87 30.87 16.46
CA GLY A 126 1.44 30.62 16.65
C GLY A 126 0.73 30.20 15.37
N CYS A 127 -0.60 30.38 15.35
CA CYS A 127 -1.41 30.24 14.14
C CYS A 127 -2.68 31.09 14.21
N GLY A 128 -3.33 31.28 13.06
CA GLY A 128 -4.61 31.96 12.96
C GLY A 128 -5.76 31.25 13.67
N ILE A 129 -6.85 31.98 13.90
CA ILE A 129 -8.09 31.41 14.44
C ILE A 129 -8.61 30.34 13.47
N GLY A 130 -9.00 29.19 13.99
CA GLY A 130 -9.51 28.07 13.20
C GLY A 130 -8.45 27.29 12.43
N CYS A 131 -7.15 27.61 12.58
CA CYS A 131 -6.03 26.94 11.90
C CYS A 131 -5.35 25.86 12.75
N SER A 132 -6.02 25.35 13.80
CA SER A 132 -5.54 24.18 14.55
C SER A 132 -6.67 23.23 14.93
N LEU A 133 -6.33 21.95 15.11
CA LEU A 133 -7.24 20.88 15.53
C LEU A 133 -6.48 19.71 16.17
N MET A 134 -7.21 18.76 16.76
CA MET A 134 -6.65 17.51 17.28
C MET A 134 -6.83 16.35 16.29
N ASN A 135 -5.82 15.50 16.14
CA ASN A 135 -5.91 14.27 15.36
C ASN A 135 -6.47 13.09 16.21
N GLU A 136 -6.48 11.88 15.65
CA GLU A 136 -6.98 10.66 16.32
C GLU A 136 -5.99 10.12 17.37
N GLU A 137 -4.74 10.57 17.30
CA GLU A 137 -3.63 10.16 18.17
C GLU A 137 -3.39 11.19 19.28
N ASP A 138 -4.37 12.06 19.55
CA ASP A 138 -4.33 13.14 20.54
C ASP A 138 -3.17 14.15 20.34
N GLU A 139 -2.71 14.30 19.10
CA GLU A 139 -1.71 15.28 18.69
C GLU A 139 -2.36 16.55 18.10
N LEU A 140 -1.80 17.70 18.45
CA LEU A 140 -2.24 18.99 17.95
C LEU A 140 -1.68 19.24 16.55
N ILE A 141 -2.56 19.39 15.57
CA ILE A 141 -2.21 19.85 14.23
C ILE A 141 -2.38 21.36 14.16
N VAL A 142 -1.35 22.06 13.68
CA VAL A 142 -1.30 23.52 13.52
C VAL A 142 -0.93 23.84 12.07
N ALA A 143 -1.82 24.48 11.34
CA ALA A 143 -1.58 24.96 9.99
C ALA A 143 -1.05 26.40 10.03
N ARG A 144 0.14 26.60 9.45
CA ARG A 144 0.74 27.91 9.18
C ARG A 144 0.95 28.09 7.68
N ASP A 145 1.34 29.28 7.27
CA ASP A 145 1.43 29.61 5.85
C ASP A 145 2.42 28.71 5.10
N GLU A 146 3.55 28.36 5.73
CA GLU A 146 4.59 27.53 5.14
C GLU A 146 4.31 26.01 5.21
N ALA A 147 3.65 25.55 6.27
CA ALA A 147 3.53 24.13 6.57
C ALA A 147 2.45 23.82 7.60
N ILE A 148 2.13 22.54 7.70
CA ILE A 148 1.27 21.96 8.73
C ILE A 148 2.15 21.18 9.70
N TYR A 149 2.11 21.57 10.97
CA TYR A 149 2.92 21.02 12.04
C TYR A 149 2.08 20.16 12.96
N THR A 150 2.65 19.07 13.44
CA THR A 150 2.05 18.23 14.48
C THR A 150 2.82 18.43 15.79
N TYR A 151 2.12 18.49 16.91
CA TYR A 151 2.70 18.61 18.24
C TYR A 151 2.11 17.59 19.20
N THR A 152 2.97 17.01 20.02
CA THR A 152 2.60 16.19 21.16
C THR A 152 2.83 16.99 22.45
N VAL A 153 2.50 16.39 23.59
CA VAL A 153 2.82 16.99 24.90
C VAL A 153 4.33 17.16 25.13
N ASP A 154 5.14 16.33 24.47
CA ASP A 154 6.59 16.30 24.64
C ASP A 154 7.34 17.24 23.69
N GLY A 155 6.68 17.74 22.64
CA GLY A 155 7.29 18.66 21.69
C GLY A 155 6.74 18.57 20.28
N ARG A 156 7.56 19.00 19.32
CA ARG A 156 7.22 19.02 17.90
C ARG A 156 7.39 17.64 17.27
N GLY A 157 6.33 17.18 16.61
CA GLY A 157 6.29 15.97 15.81
C GLY A 157 6.55 16.23 14.31
N PRO A 158 6.05 15.36 13.42
CA PRO A 158 6.24 15.50 11.99
C PRO A 158 5.61 16.78 11.44
N CYS A 159 6.09 17.23 10.28
CA CYS A 159 5.51 18.37 9.58
C CYS A 159 5.40 18.11 8.07
N PHE A 160 4.41 18.72 7.45
CA PHE A 160 4.14 18.64 6.03
C PHE A 160 4.19 20.03 5.41
N ALA A 161 5.10 20.23 4.45
CA ALA A 161 5.22 21.50 3.75
C ALA A 161 3.99 21.71 2.84
N PHE A 162 3.34 22.86 2.99
CA PHE A 162 2.22 23.26 2.15
C PHE A 162 2.21 24.78 2.16
N ASP A 163 2.81 25.41 1.15
CA ASP A 163 2.99 26.86 1.10
C ASP A 163 1.73 27.54 0.56
N ALA A 164 0.94 28.10 1.47
CA ALA A 164 -0.29 28.85 1.16
C ALA A 164 -0.81 29.58 2.39
N PRO A 165 -1.36 30.80 2.28
CA PRO A 165 -1.93 31.51 3.42
C PRO A 165 -3.12 30.76 4.04
N LYS A 166 -3.00 30.29 5.28
CA LYS A 166 -4.01 29.42 5.90
C LYS A 166 -5.15 30.24 6.50
N VAL A 167 -6.39 29.84 6.19
CA VAL A 167 -7.61 30.52 6.70
C VAL A 167 -8.39 29.61 7.63
N LEU A 168 -8.55 28.34 7.28
CA LEU A 168 -9.30 27.37 8.07
C LEU A 168 -8.71 25.98 7.93
N LEU A 169 -8.65 25.25 9.05
CA LEU A 169 -8.30 23.85 9.09
C LEU A 169 -9.42 23.06 9.77
N ARG A 170 -9.89 22.00 9.11
CA ARG A 170 -10.82 21.01 9.65
C ARG A 170 -10.36 19.61 9.29
N ARG A 171 -10.98 18.61 9.90
CA ARG A 171 -10.63 17.21 9.73
C ARG A 171 -11.88 16.39 9.50
N PHE A 172 -11.78 15.41 8.61
CA PHE A 172 -12.78 14.39 8.39
C PHE A 172 -12.11 13.04 8.17
N LYS A 173 -12.26 12.09 9.09
CA LYS A 173 -11.52 10.81 9.07
C LYS A 173 -9.99 11.07 8.95
N HIS A 174 -9.36 10.53 7.91
CA HIS A 174 -7.96 10.75 7.53
C HIS A 174 -7.76 11.92 6.55
N TYR A 175 -8.82 12.67 6.22
CA TYR A 175 -8.73 13.85 5.37
C TYR A 175 -8.51 15.11 6.20
N LEU A 176 -7.56 15.95 5.78
CA LEU A 176 -7.42 17.33 6.23
C LEU A 176 -8.12 18.25 5.24
N LEU A 177 -8.97 19.13 5.77
CA LEU A 177 -9.80 20.05 5.02
C LEU A 177 -9.24 21.46 5.23
N LEU A 178 -8.66 22.02 4.19
CA LEU A 178 -7.96 23.30 4.24
C LEU A 178 -8.71 24.33 3.43
N ALA A 179 -9.00 25.49 4.03
CA ALA A 179 -9.27 26.69 3.27
C ALA A 179 -8.03 27.57 3.32
N THR A 180 -7.55 27.98 2.16
CA THR A 180 -6.45 28.92 2.00
C THR A 180 -6.94 30.15 1.27
N ALA A 181 -6.31 31.29 1.49
CA ALA A 181 -6.61 32.46 0.66
C ALA A 181 -6.32 32.12 -0.81
N ALA A 182 -7.24 32.48 -1.71
CA ALA A 182 -7.01 32.20 -3.12
C ALA A 182 -5.81 33.02 -3.62
N PRO A 183 -4.81 32.38 -4.26
CA PRO A 183 -3.76 33.13 -4.93
C PRO A 183 -4.39 33.94 -6.07
N SER A 184 -3.93 35.18 -6.27
CA SER A 184 -4.46 36.11 -7.28
C SER A 184 -4.46 35.54 -8.71
N SER A 185 -3.65 34.52 -8.99
CA SER A 185 -3.59 33.80 -10.27
C SER A 185 -4.74 32.81 -10.53
N MET A 186 -5.40 32.30 -9.49
CA MET A 186 -6.47 31.30 -9.60
C MET A 186 -7.89 31.89 -9.59
N ALA A 187 -8.01 33.20 -9.37
CA ALA A 187 -9.27 33.94 -9.38
C ALA A 187 -9.19 35.26 -10.19
N PRO A 188 -8.65 35.27 -11.43
CA PRO A 188 -8.43 36.51 -12.18
C PRO A 188 -9.73 37.24 -12.55
N ASN A 189 -10.85 36.51 -12.69
CA ASN A 189 -12.15 37.05 -13.08
C ASN A 189 -13.10 37.35 -11.90
N LEU A 190 -12.67 37.07 -10.65
CA LEU A 190 -13.45 37.33 -9.43
C LEU A 190 -12.87 38.49 -8.60
N ALA A 191 -11.68 38.99 -8.98
CA ALA A 191 -11.23 40.30 -8.57
C ALA A 191 -12.11 41.34 -9.28
N ASN A 192 -13.23 41.71 -8.64
CA ASN A 192 -14.04 42.85 -9.09
C ASN A 192 -13.11 44.05 -9.31
N GLY A 193 -13.33 44.75 -10.43
CA GLY A 193 -12.52 45.89 -10.89
C GLY A 193 -12.52 47.07 -9.94
N ASP A 194 -11.79 46.93 -8.84
CA ASP A 194 -11.41 48.03 -7.97
C ASP A 194 -9.95 48.38 -8.29
N ASP A 195 -9.72 49.63 -8.67
CA ASP A 195 -8.45 50.28 -9.03
C ASP A 195 -7.49 50.33 -7.83
N ARG A 196 -7.17 49.18 -7.23
CA ARG A 196 -6.16 49.10 -6.17
C ARG A 196 -4.79 48.84 -6.79
N PRO A 197 -3.79 49.71 -6.54
CA PRO A 197 -2.46 49.51 -7.05
C PRO A 197 -1.89 48.17 -6.56
N PRO A 198 -1.00 47.52 -7.32
CA PRO A 198 -0.36 46.29 -6.89
C PRO A 198 0.47 46.61 -5.64
N VAL A 199 -0.03 46.21 -4.47
CA VAL A 199 0.70 46.33 -3.21
C VAL A 199 1.78 45.26 -3.21
N ASP A 200 3.02 45.68 -2.93
CA ASP A 200 4.21 44.85 -2.79
C ASP A 200 3.95 43.58 -1.96
N ALA A 201 4.54 42.47 -2.38
CA ALA A 201 4.34 41.13 -1.82
C ALA A 201 4.90 40.93 -0.39
N THR A 202 5.26 42.01 0.31
CA THR A 202 5.94 42.01 1.61
C THR A 202 5.05 42.43 2.79
N GLU A 203 3.82 42.91 2.54
CA GLU A 203 2.87 43.22 3.62
C GLU A 203 1.86 42.08 3.84
N SER A 204 1.65 41.69 5.11
CA SER A 204 0.62 40.73 5.51
C SER A 204 -0.75 41.16 5.01
N ARG A 205 -1.25 40.51 3.95
CA ARG A 205 -2.60 40.75 3.44
C ARG A 205 -3.62 40.53 4.55
N VAL A 206 -4.37 41.57 4.90
CA VAL A 206 -5.52 41.46 5.79
C VAL A 206 -6.65 40.80 4.98
N TYR A 207 -6.80 39.48 5.12
CA TYR A 207 -7.86 38.74 4.45
C TYR A 207 -9.22 39.15 5.01
N SER A 208 -10.09 39.62 4.13
CA SER A 208 -11.49 39.85 4.46
C SER A 208 -12.23 38.52 4.40
N TYR A 209 -13.20 38.33 5.30
CA TYR A 209 -14.03 37.12 5.34
C TYR A 209 -14.84 36.88 4.05
N ASN A 210 -14.97 37.88 3.18
CA ASN A 210 -15.65 37.78 1.88
C ASN A 210 -14.70 37.44 0.72
N ASP A 211 -13.39 37.38 0.97
CA ASP A 211 -12.43 37.12 -0.09
C ASP A 211 -12.53 35.66 -0.56
N PRO A 212 -12.29 35.41 -1.86
CA PRO A 212 -12.31 34.06 -2.38
C PRO A 212 -11.24 33.20 -1.69
N THR A 213 -11.61 31.98 -1.33
CA THR A 213 -10.70 31.01 -0.72
C THR A 213 -10.62 29.76 -1.57
N THR A 214 -9.44 29.16 -1.66
CA THR A 214 -9.27 27.82 -2.23
C THR A 214 -9.52 26.78 -1.15
N PHE A 215 -10.50 25.91 -1.36
CA PHE A 215 -10.77 24.75 -0.51
C PHE A 215 -10.05 23.53 -1.07
N THR A 216 -9.25 22.87 -0.23
CA THR A 216 -8.44 21.71 -0.58
C THR A 216 -8.69 20.57 0.40
N ILE A 217 -8.95 19.38 -0.12
CA ILE A 217 -9.08 18.14 0.66
C ILE A 217 -7.78 17.35 0.47
N LEU A 218 -7.02 17.18 1.55
CA LEU A 218 -5.80 16.38 1.56
C LEU A 218 -6.07 15.03 2.21
N ASP A 219 -5.71 13.96 1.52
CA ASP A 219 -5.70 12.61 2.06
C ASP A 219 -4.32 12.35 2.68
N THR A 220 -4.26 12.31 4.01
CA THR A 220 -2.98 12.10 4.72
C THR A 220 -2.49 10.66 4.65
N LYS A 221 -3.38 9.69 4.40
CA LYS A 221 -3.05 8.27 4.34
C LYS A 221 -2.37 7.91 3.02
N ASN A 222 -2.93 8.38 1.91
CA ASN A 222 -2.38 8.14 0.57
C ASN A 222 -1.47 9.28 0.07
N LYS A 223 -1.31 10.35 0.86
CA LYS A 223 -0.49 11.54 0.55
C LYS A 223 -0.88 12.18 -0.78
N LEU A 224 -2.17 12.34 -1.02
CA LEU A 224 -2.74 12.88 -2.25
C LEU A 224 -3.66 14.07 -1.98
N VAL A 225 -3.80 14.95 -2.98
CA VAL A 225 -4.83 15.99 -2.99
C VAL A 225 -6.08 15.38 -3.60
N ALA A 226 -7.09 15.13 -2.77
CA ALA A 226 -8.34 14.50 -3.22
C ALA A 226 -9.24 15.48 -3.98
N TYR A 227 -9.19 16.77 -3.61
CA TYR A 227 -9.95 17.83 -4.26
C TYR A 227 -9.27 19.18 -4.05
N THR A 228 -9.37 20.06 -5.05
CA THR A 228 -9.08 21.49 -4.91
C THR A 228 -10.10 22.29 -5.71
N GLY A 229 -10.62 23.36 -5.14
CA GLY A 229 -11.62 24.21 -5.78
C GLY A 229 -11.67 25.60 -5.15
N VAL A 230 -12.10 26.60 -5.93
CA VAL A 230 -12.25 27.98 -5.44
C VAL A 230 -13.68 28.18 -4.95
N VAL A 231 -13.82 28.74 -3.75
CA VAL A 231 -15.09 29.19 -3.17
C VAL A 231 -15.14 30.72 -3.26
N PRO A 232 -15.91 31.30 -4.21
CA PRO A 232 -15.86 32.74 -4.50
C PRO A 232 -16.14 33.66 -3.31
N GLY A 233 -17.08 33.27 -2.43
CA GLY A 233 -17.45 34.06 -1.25
C GLY A 233 -16.66 33.73 0.02
N GLY A 234 -15.58 32.96 -0.11
CA GLY A 234 -14.81 32.46 1.01
C GLY A 234 -15.51 31.35 1.79
N VAL A 235 -14.73 30.41 2.34
CA VAL A 235 -15.23 29.37 3.24
C VAL A 235 -15.56 29.98 4.60
N ARG A 236 -16.82 29.88 5.02
CA ARG A 236 -17.31 30.36 6.33
C ARG A 236 -17.35 29.29 7.38
N GLY A 237 -17.61 28.06 6.97
CA GLY A 237 -17.71 26.93 7.86
C GLY A 237 -17.58 25.64 7.07
N VAL A 238 -17.06 24.63 7.74
CA VAL A 238 -17.03 23.27 7.22
C VAL A 238 -17.60 22.38 8.30
N ALA A 239 -18.63 21.62 7.94
CA ALA A 239 -19.29 20.65 8.80
C ALA A 239 -19.05 19.24 8.25
N THR A 240 -18.90 18.28 9.14
CA THR A 240 -18.58 16.90 8.80
C THR A 240 -19.60 15.98 9.46
N GLU A 241 -20.71 15.76 8.79
CA GLU A 241 -21.87 15.03 9.34
C GLU A 241 -22.32 13.97 8.34
N TRP A 242 -22.96 12.91 8.85
CA TRP A 242 -23.49 11.80 8.04
C TRP A 242 -22.47 11.17 7.09
N GLY A 243 -21.20 11.13 7.50
CA GLY A 243 -20.12 10.58 6.68
C GLY A 243 -19.80 11.41 5.43
N SER A 244 -20.18 12.69 5.41
CA SER A 244 -19.93 13.61 4.30
C SER A 244 -19.37 14.95 4.79
N ILE A 245 -18.86 15.76 3.85
CA ILE A 245 -18.33 17.09 4.14
C ILE A 245 -19.25 18.13 3.50
N PHE A 246 -19.63 19.14 4.27
CA PHE A 246 -20.44 20.28 3.85
C PHE A 246 -19.61 21.55 4.01
N VAL A 247 -19.43 22.30 2.94
CA VAL A 247 -18.67 23.56 2.93
C VAL A 247 -19.62 24.72 2.71
N LEU A 248 -19.75 25.60 3.70
CA LEU A 248 -20.59 26.78 3.64
C LEU A 248 -19.77 27.96 3.11
N GLY A 249 -20.18 28.50 1.96
CA GLY A 249 -19.59 29.70 1.35
C GLY A 249 -20.27 31.00 1.82
N GLY A 250 -19.55 32.12 1.75
CA GLY A 250 -20.06 33.43 2.20
C GLY A 250 -21.24 33.99 1.41
N HIS A 251 -21.51 33.49 0.21
CA HIS A 251 -22.66 33.88 -0.61
C HIS A 251 -23.91 33.03 -0.35
N GLY A 252 -23.94 32.26 0.75
CA GLY A 252 -25.04 31.35 1.05
C GLY A 252 -25.03 30.08 0.20
N THR A 253 -23.91 29.78 -0.47
CA THR A 253 -23.70 28.52 -1.19
C THR A 253 -23.29 27.42 -0.21
N MET A 254 -23.68 26.18 -0.49
CA MET A 254 -23.26 25.02 0.28
C MET A 254 -22.80 23.92 -0.68
N ASP A 255 -21.51 23.60 -0.63
CA ASP A 255 -20.94 22.51 -1.42
C ASP A 255 -20.97 21.22 -0.61
N PHE A 256 -21.30 20.12 -1.27
CA PHE A 256 -21.42 18.79 -0.68
C PHE A 256 -20.35 17.86 -1.27
N PHE A 257 -19.63 17.16 -0.39
CA PHE A 257 -18.64 16.16 -0.78
C PHE A 257 -18.94 14.82 -0.10
N SER A 258 -19.10 13.80 -0.92
CA SER A 258 -19.17 12.40 -0.50
C SER A 258 -17.93 11.65 -0.99
N GLU A 259 -17.45 10.71 -0.19
CA GLU A 259 -16.38 9.81 -0.60
C GLU A 259 -16.86 8.92 -1.74
N LYS A 260 -16.14 8.92 -2.87
CA LYS A 260 -16.45 8.04 -4.00
C LYS A 260 -16.18 6.59 -3.66
N ASP A 261 -16.92 5.70 -4.31
CA ASP A 261 -16.62 4.29 -4.20
C ASP A 261 -15.21 3.99 -4.70
N LEU A 262 -14.67 2.94 -4.14
CA LEU A 262 -13.32 2.48 -4.34
C LEU A 262 -13.02 2.10 -5.79
N LEU A 263 -13.97 1.44 -6.48
CA LEU A 263 -13.84 1.08 -7.89
C LEU A 263 -13.77 2.33 -8.78
N GLU A 264 -14.58 3.35 -8.47
CA GLU A 264 -14.55 4.62 -9.19
C GLU A 264 -13.23 5.36 -8.98
N ARG A 265 -12.70 5.35 -7.75
CA ARG A 265 -11.39 5.95 -7.43
C ARG A 265 -10.27 5.27 -8.20
N LEU A 266 -10.25 3.93 -8.25
CA LEU A 266 -9.28 3.19 -9.05
C LEU A 266 -9.42 3.50 -10.54
N ASP A 267 -10.65 3.58 -11.08
CA ASP A 267 -10.87 3.91 -12.49
C ASP A 267 -10.33 5.31 -12.85
N ILE A 268 -10.51 6.30 -11.97
CA ILE A 268 -9.91 7.64 -12.13
C ILE A 268 -8.38 7.55 -12.18
N LEU A 269 -7.77 6.80 -11.25
CA LEU A 269 -6.31 6.63 -11.20
C LEU A 269 -5.79 5.92 -12.46
N TYR A 270 -6.50 4.91 -12.96
CA TYR A 270 -6.14 4.23 -14.21
C TYR A 270 -6.22 5.15 -15.41
N ARG A 271 -7.27 5.96 -15.54
CA ARG A 271 -7.41 6.93 -16.64
C ARG A 271 -6.30 7.99 -16.63
N GLN A 272 -5.78 8.32 -15.44
CA GLN A 272 -4.66 9.25 -15.27
C GLN A 272 -3.29 8.58 -15.32
N ASN A 273 -3.21 7.25 -15.53
CA ASN A 273 -1.99 6.44 -15.48
C ASN A 273 -1.24 6.52 -14.13
N LEU A 274 -1.93 6.81 -13.02
CA LEU A 274 -1.36 6.92 -11.67
C LEU A 274 -1.33 5.56 -10.95
N TYR A 275 -0.75 4.56 -11.59
CA TYR A 275 -0.72 3.18 -11.08
C TYR A 275 0.03 3.00 -9.75
N PRO A 276 1.19 3.65 -9.48
CA PRO A 276 1.84 3.53 -8.18
C PRO A 276 0.96 3.99 -7.02
N LEU A 277 0.10 5.00 -7.27
CA LEU A 277 -0.85 5.48 -6.28
C LEU A 277 -2.00 4.50 -6.08
N ALA A 278 -2.49 3.88 -7.17
CA ALA A 278 -3.51 2.84 -7.11
C ALA A 278 -3.05 1.63 -6.27
N VAL A 279 -1.78 1.21 -6.42
CA VAL A 279 -1.19 0.14 -5.60
C VAL A 279 -1.14 0.53 -4.13
N LYS A 280 -0.62 1.73 -3.80
CA LYS A 280 -0.58 2.22 -2.42
C LYS A 280 -1.96 2.29 -1.79
N MET A 281 -2.94 2.79 -2.55
CA MET A 281 -4.32 2.88 -2.11
C MET A 281 -4.93 1.51 -1.82
N ALA A 282 -4.59 0.49 -2.63
CA ALA A 282 -5.07 -0.87 -2.43
C ALA A 282 -4.41 -1.58 -1.24
N GLN A 283 -3.10 -1.39 -1.05
CA GLN A 283 -2.39 -1.89 0.13
C GLN A 283 -2.93 -1.28 1.42
N ASN A 284 -3.20 0.04 1.40
CA ASN A 284 -3.78 0.75 2.54
C ASN A 284 -5.25 0.38 2.81
N GLY A 285 -5.97 -0.14 1.83
CA GLY A 285 -7.40 -0.42 1.87
C GLY A 285 -7.80 -1.80 2.40
N ASN A 286 -6.84 -2.64 2.83
CA ASN A 286 -7.08 -4.05 3.20
C ASN A 286 -7.84 -4.84 2.13
N TYR A 287 -7.44 -4.72 0.87
CA TYR A 287 -8.08 -5.45 -0.23
C TYR A 287 -7.73 -6.94 -0.23
N ASP A 288 -8.59 -7.72 -0.88
CA ASP A 288 -8.28 -9.09 -1.26
C ASP A 288 -7.09 -9.15 -2.22
N MET A 289 -6.27 -10.19 -2.08
CA MET A 289 -5.08 -10.40 -2.89
C MET A 289 -5.40 -10.43 -4.39
N ALA A 290 -6.60 -10.89 -4.77
CA ALA A 290 -7.00 -10.98 -6.18
C ALA A 290 -7.24 -9.59 -6.81
N SER A 291 -7.92 -8.69 -6.12
CA SER A 291 -8.08 -7.30 -6.57
C SER A 291 -6.73 -6.59 -6.70
N VAL A 292 -5.84 -6.75 -5.71
CA VAL A 292 -4.49 -6.14 -5.73
C VAL A 292 -3.67 -6.67 -6.92
N ALA A 293 -3.70 -7.98 -7.17
CA ALA A 293 -3.05 -8.57 -8.34
C ALA A 293 -3.63 -8.04 -9.66
N GLY A 294 -4.94 -7.75 -9.71
CA GLY A 294 -5.56 -7.07 -10.84
C GLY A 294 -4.98 -5.68 -11.13
N ILE A 295 -4.60 -4.92 -10.08
CA ILE A 295 -3.94 -3.62 -10.21
C ILE A 295 -2.54 -3.79 -10.79
N TYR A 296 -1.74 -4.71 -10.22
CA TYR A 296 -0.40 -5.01 -10.70
C TYR A 296 -0.38 -5.49 -12.15
N LYS A 297 -1.36 -6.31 -12.55
CA LYS A 297 -1.53 -6.72 -13.95
C LYS A 297 -1.73 -5.51 -14.87
N ARG A 298 -2.68 -4.63 -14.55
CA ARG A 298 -2.93 -3.42 -15.36
C ARG A 298 -1.73 -2.49 -15.39
N TYR A 299 -1.01 -2.38 -14.28
CA TYR A 299 0.20 -1.57 -14.20
C TYR A 299 1.32 -2.15 -15.07
N GLY A 300 1.55 -3.46 -14.99
CA GLY A 300 2.48 -4.18 -15.86
C GLY A 300 2.10 -4.05 -17.34
N ASP A 301 0.82 -4.17 -17.69
CA ASP A 301 0.34 -4.01 -19.06
C ASP A 301 0.60 -2.59 -19.61
N TRP A 302 0.42 -1.56 -18.78
CA TRP A 302 0.72 -0.19 -19.13
C TRP A 302 2.23 0.02 -19.33
N LEU A 303 3.08 -0.43 -18.39
CA LEU A 303 4.54 -0.34 -18.51
C LEU A 303 5.05 -1.10 -19.75
N TYR A 304 4.50 -2.28 -20.01
CA TYR A 304 4.80 -3.07 -21.20
C TYR A 304 4.45 -2.31 -22.49
N SER A 305 3.34 -1.57 -22.52
CA SER A 305 2.97 -0.71 -23.66
C SER A 305 3.88 0.51 -23.85
N LYS A 306 4.72 0.82 -22.85
CA LYS A 306 5.73 1.87 -22.87
C LYS A 306 7.14 1.35 -23.17
N ASP A 307 7.25 0.08 -23.56
CA ASP A 307 8.52 -0.62 -23.78
C ASP A 307 9.44 -0.70 -22.54
N ASP A 308 8.89 -0.46 -21.34
CA ASP A 308 9.60 -0.66 -20.06
C ASP A 308 9.35 -2.09 -19.56
N PHE A 309 10.06 -3.03 -20.17
CA PHE A 309 9.84 -4.47 -19.94
C PHE A 309 10.33 -4.95 -18.57
N ASP A 310 11.41 -4.36 -18.07
CA ASP A 310 12.04 -4.75 -16.81
C ASP A 310 11.15 -4.32 -15.63
N SER A 311 10.69 -3.06 -15.62
CA SER A 311 9.77 -2.57 -14.58
C SER A 311 8.42 -3.27 -14.67
N ALA A 312 7.91 -3.55 -15.88
CA ALA A 312 6.69 -4.32 -16.07
C ALA A 312 6.81 -5.71 -15.46
N MET A 313 7.97 -6.36 -15.62
CA MET A 313 8.19 -7.70 -15.08
C MET A 313 8.12 -7.73 -13.56
N LEU A 314 8.71 -6.74 -12.89
CA LEU A 314 8.62 -6.61 -11.43
C LEU A 314 7.16 -6.55 -10.96
N GLN A 315 6.26 -5.91 -11.72
CA GLN A 315 4.83 -5.88 -11.38
C GLN A 315 4.15 -7.22 -11.65
N TYR A 316 4.49 -7.90 -12.75
CA TYR A 316 3.93 -9.22 -13.06
C TYR A 316 4.32 -10.28 -12.03
N VAL A 317 5.52 -10.23 -11.47
CA VAL A 317 5.93 -11.12 -10.36
C VAL A 317 4.99 -10.98 -9.16
N GLN A 318 4.51 -9.76 -8.86
CA GLN A 318 3.56 -9.53 -7.76
C GLN A 318 2.16 -10.13 -8.02
N THR A 319 1.89 -10.64 -9.22
CA THR A 319 0.60 -11.26 -9.59
C THR A 319 0.59 -12.78 -9.49
N ILE A 320 1.73 -13.39 -9.13
CA ILE A 320 1.88 -14.85 -8.99
C ILE A 320 0.84 -15.38 -7.99
N GLY A 321 0.18 -16.48 -8.38
CA GLY A 321 -0.87 -17.14 -7.60
C GLY A 321 -2.29 -16.65 -7.85
N VAL A 322 -2.48 -15.54 -8.57
CA VAL A 322 -3.81 -15.06 -8.99
C VAL A 322 -3.92 -15.04 -10.51
N VAL A 323 -2.95 -14.43 -11.20
CA VAL A 323 -2.97 -14.32 -12.66
C VAL A 323 -2.31 -15.56 -13.28
N GLU A 324 -2.94 -16.09 -14.32
CA GLU A 324 -2.42 -17.26 -15.04
C GLU A 324 -1.03 -16.97 -15.66
N PRO A 325 0.01 -17.78 -15.34
CA PRO A 325 1.37 -17.59 -15.86
C PRO A 325 1.45 -17.53 -17.39
N SER A 326 0.61 -18.31 -18.08
CA SER A 326 0.49 -18.34 -19.55
C SER A 326 0.24 -16.96 -20.18
N TYR A 327 -0.42 -16.05 -19.46
CA TYR A 327 -0.64 -14.68 -19.93
C TYR A 327 0.67 -13.90 -20.06
N ILE A 328 1.55 -14.03 -19.07
CA ILE A 328 2.81 -13.30 -18.97
C ILE A 328 3.87 -13.96 -19.84
N ILE A 329 3.97 -15.29 -19.80
CA ILE A 329 4.93 -16.06 -20.60
C ILE A 329 4.79 -15.74 -22.10
N ARG A 330 3.55 -15.70 -22.62
CA ARG A 330 3.30 -15.39 -24.03
C ARG A 330 3.79 -14.00 -24.46
N LYS A 331 3.83 -13.03 -23.55
CA LYS A 331 4.35 -11.68 -23.83
C LYS A 331 5.88 -11.61 -23.87
N TYR A 332 6.57 -12.52 -23.18
CA TYR A 332 8.02 -12.46 -22.97
C TYR A 332 8.80 -13.61 -23.66
N LEU A 333 8.16 -14.36 -24.56
CA LEU A 333 8.81 -15.44 -25.34
C LEU A 333 9.84 -14.95 -26.36
N ASP A 334 9.91 -13.65 -26.64
CA ASP A 334 10.92 -13.06 -27.54
C ASP A 334 12.34 -13.26 -26.96
N ALA A 335 13.28 -13.67 -27.81
CA ALA A 335 14.68 -13.89 -27.44
C ALA A 335 15.34 -12.66 -26.81
N GLN A 336 14.92 -11.44 -27.19
CA GLN A 336 15.46 -10.21 -26.59
C GLN A 336 15.07 -10.03 -25.11
N ARG A 337 14.01 -10.72 -24.65
CA ARG A 337 13.40 -10.54 -23.34
C ARG A 337 13.50 -11.77 -22.46
N LEU A 338 14.34 -12.72 -22.87
CA LEU A 338 14.50 -14.01 -22.20
C LEU A 338 15.02 -13.86 -20.76
N ASN A 339 15.80 -12.83 -20.47
CA ASN A 339 16.23 -12.50 -19.10
C ASN A 339 15.03 -12.23 -18.18
N ASN A 340 14.08 -11.41 -18.63
CA ASN A 340 12.88 -11.08 -17.86
C ASN A 340 11.98 -12.30 -17.68
N LEU A 341 11.83 -13.11 -18.73
CA LEU A 341 11.09 -14.37 -18.65
C LEU A 341 11.73 -15.33 -17.64
N THR A 342 13.06 -15.44 -17.64
CA THR A 342 13.82 -16.27 -16.69
C THR A 342 13.53 -15.82 -15.25
N SER A 343 13.62 -14.52 -14.97
CA SER A 343 13.32 -13.99 -13.64
C SER A 343 11.89 -14.27 -13.18
N TYR A 344 10.91 -14.17 -14.08
CA TYR A 344 9.52 -14.51 -13.76
C TYR A 344 9.34 -15.99 -13.42
N LEU A 345 9.91 -16.88 -14.24
CA LEU A 345 9.82 -18.32 -14.05
C LEU A 345 10.57 -18.78 -12.78
N GLN A 346 11.68 -18.12 -12.43
CA GLN A 346 12.37 -18.32 -11.16
C GLN A 346 11.48 -18.02 -9.97
N GLU A 347 10.88 -16.83 -9.93
CA GLU A 347 9.98 -16.43 -8.84
C GLU A 347 8.74 -17.33 -8.76
N LEU A 348 8.18 -17.72 -9.92
CA LEU A 348 7.06 -18.66 -9.99
C LEU A 348 7.42 -20.03 -9.40
N HIS A 349 8.65 -20.48 -9.67
CA HIS A 349 9.19 -21.73 -9.16
C HIS A 349 9.47 -21.69 -7.66
N THR A 350 10.14 -20.63 -7.18
CA THR A 350 10.39 -20.42 -5.75
C THR A 350 9.10 -20.29 -4.94
N ALA A 351 8.04 -19.75 -5.54
CA ALA A 351 6.71 -19.68 -4.93
C ALA A 351 5.98 -21.04 -4.86
N GLY A 352 6.52 -22.10 -5.48
CA GLY A 352 5.89 -23.43 -5.52
C GLY A 352 4.64 -23.51 -6.41
N MET A 353 4.44 -22.52 -7.30
CA MET A 353 3.28 -22.41 -8.17
C MET A 353 3.61 -22.77 -9.64
N ALA A 354 4.81 -23.29 -9.89
CA ALA A 354 5.25 -23.74 -11.20
C ALA A 354 4.74 -25.15 -11.51
N THR A 355 4.39 -25.40 -12.78
CA THR A 355 4.08 -26.73 -13.31
C THR A 355 5.31 -27.33 -13.98
N SER A 356 5.23 -28.61 -14.36
CA SER A 356 6.27 -29.30 -15.12
C SER A 356 6.69 -28.58 -16.41
N ASP A 357 5.72 -27.98 -17.10
CA ASP A 357 5.99 -27.21 -18.33
C ASP A 357 6.75 -25.91 -18.02
N HIS A 358 6.43 -25.25 -16.90
CA HIS A 358 7.09 -24.01 -16.48
C HIS A 358 8.54 -24.23 -16.07
N THR A 359 8.82 -25.32 -15.35
CA THR A 359 10.17 -25.71 -14.93
C THR A 359 11.02 -26.17 -16.11
N THR A 360 10.44 -26.91 -17.06
CA THR A 360 11.09 -27.27 -18.32
C THR A 360 11.41 -26.02 -19.16
N LEU A 361 10.48 -25.05 -19.24
CA LEU A 361 10.73 -23.78 -19.93
C LEU A 361 11.84 -22.96 -19.25
N LEU A 362 11.90 -22.96 -17.91
CA LEU A 362 12.96 -22.30 -17.16
C LEU A 362 14.35 -22.89 -17.48
N LEU A 363 14.46 -24.22 -17.54
CA LEU A 363 15.69 -24.90 -17.95
C LEU A 363 16.09 -24.55 -19.39
N ASN A 364 15.12 -24.50 -20.31
CA ASN A 364 15.34 -24.04 -21.67
C ASN A 364 15.84 -22.59 -21.73
N CYS A 365 15.43 -21.75 -20.77
CA CYS A 365 15.91 -20.38 -20.69
C CYS A 365 17.36 -20.32 -20.20
N TYR A 366 17.73 -21.06 -19.15
CA TYR A 366 19.10 -21.11 -18.64
C TYR A 366 20.11 -21.58 -19.70
N THR A 367 19.76 -22.65 -20.42
CA THR A 367 20.61 -23.21 -21.47
C THR A 367 20.81 -22.23 -22.63
N LYS A 368 19.76 -21.47 -23.00
CA LYS A 368 19.87 -20.41 -24.03
C LYS A 368 20.67 -19.20 -23.59
N LEU A 369 20.59 -18.79 -22.31
CA LEU A 369 21.38 -17.68 -21.76
C LEU A 369 22.84 -18.07 -21.45
N ARG A 370 23.15 -19.37 -21.46
CA ARG A 370 24.44 -19.93 -21.03
C ARG A 370 24.80 -19.56 -19.59
N ASP A 371 23.80 -19.53 -18.71
CA ASP A 371 23.97 -19.27 -17.28
C ASP A 371 24.26 -20.59 -16.54
N GLU A 372 25.52 -21.01 -16.54
CA GLU A 372 25.98 -22.28 -15.96
C GLU A 372 25.78 -22.36 -14.44
N GLU A 373 26.04 -21.27 -13.73
CA GLU A 373 25.93 -21.24 -12.27
C GLU A 373 24.49 -21.47 -11.83
N ARG A 374 23.52 -20.76 -12.42
CA ARG A 374 22.11 -20.92 -12.07
C ARG A 374 21.55 -22.25 -12.52
N LEU A 375 21.99 -22.77 -13.68
CA LEU A 375 21.62 -24.11 -14.12
C LEU A 375 22.10 -25.19 -13.15
N ASN A 376 23.35 -25.08 -12.69
CA ASN A 376 23.92 -26.01 -11.70
C ASN A 376 23.16 -25.97 -10.38
N GLN A 377 22.87 -24.77 -9.85
CA GLN A 377 22.06 -24.61 -8.64
C GLN A 377 20.67 -25.21 -8.82
N PHE A 378 20.01 -24.93 -9.95
CA PHE A 378 18.70 -25.46 -10.26
C PHE A 378 18.70 -27.00 -10.28
N ILE A 379 19.70 -27.63 -10.89
CA ILE A 379 19.78 -29.09 -11.01
C ILE A 379 20.15 -29.77 -9.67
N HIS A 380 20.99 -29.15 -8.84
CA HIS A 380 21.51 -29.78 -7.62
C HIS A 380 20.67 -29.55 -6.37
N THR A 381 19.95 -28.42 -6.28
CA THR A 381 19.21 -28.02 -5.07
C THR A 381 17.78 -28.58 -5.03
N GLN A 382 17.28 -29.14 -6.13
CA GLN A 382 15.93 -29.67 -6.23
C GLN A 382 15.86 -31.12 -5.69
N GLU A 383 14.92 -31.38 -4.77
CA GLU A 383 14.52 -32.73 -4.36
C GLU A 383 13.27 -33.21 -5.11
N ASP A 384 12.30 -32.31 -5.33
CA ASP A 384 11.10 -32.55 -6.14
C ASP A 384 11.31 -32.08 -7.58
N TYR A 385 11.92 -32.95 -8.39
CA TYR A 385 12.12 -32.70 -9.81
C TYR A 385 10.81 -32.82 -10.59
N GLN A 386 10.09 -31.70 -10.68
CA GLN A 386 8.82 -31.66 -11.40
C GLN A 386 8.98 -31.43 -12.90
N PHE A 387 10.18 -31.36 -13.48
CA PHE A 387 10.38 -31.15 -14.93
C PHE A 387 10.57 -32.46 -15.72
N ASP A 388 10.35 -32.40 -17.04
CA ASP A 388 10.59 -33.53 -17.93
C ASP A 388 12.10 -33.78 -18.08
N VAL A 389 12.56 -34.88 -17.44
CA VAL A 389 13.96 -35.30 -17.42
C VAL A 389 14.50 -35.61 -18.81
N ASP A 390 13.71 -36.24 -19.68
CA ASP A 390 14.17 -36.64 -21.02
C ASP A 390 14.40 -35.40 -21.89
N THR A 391 13.45 -34.45 -21.84
CA THR A 391 13.61 -33.15 -22.49
C THR A 391 14.78 -32.36 -21.91
N ALA A 392 14.94 -32.34 -20.58
CA ALA A 392 16.04 -31.63 -19.92
C ALA A 392 17.42 -32.14 -20.35
N ILE A 393 17.62 -33.46 -20.38
CA ILE A 393 18.87 -34.08 -20.86
C ILE A 393 19.12 -33.71 -22.32
N HIS A 394 18.09 -33.79 -23.17
CA HIS A 394 18.23 -33.47 -24.58
C HIS A 394 18.60 -31.99 -24.82
N VAL A 395 18.02 -31.07 -24.07
CA VAL A 395 18.28 -29.63 -24.20
C VAL A 395 19.69 -29.30 -23.70
N CYS A 396 20.10 -29.85 -22.55
CA CYS A 396 21.45 -29.68 -22.03
C CYS A 396 22.49 -30.21 -23.03
N ARG A 397 22.24 -31.39 -23.62
CA ARG A 397 23.10 -31.97 -24.68
C ARG A 397 23.21 -31.05 -25.90
N GLN A 398 22.09 -30.52 -26.40
CA GLN A 398 22.08 -29.63 -27.57
C GLN A 398 22.78 -28.30 -27.31
N ALA A 399 22.68 -27.77 -26.10
CA ALA A 399 23.31 -26.51 -25.71
C ALA A 399 24.81 -26.65 -25.37
N GLY A 400 25.33 -27.88 -25.28
CA GLY A 400 26.73 -28.19 -24.96
C GLY A 400 27.04 -28.36 -23.47
N PHE A 401 26.02 -28.41 -22.61
CA PHE A 401 26.14 -28.63 -21.16
C PHE A 401 26.20 -30.12 -20.82
N TYR A 402 27.27 -30.79 -21.26
CA TYR A 402 27.42 -32.23 -21.13
C TYR A 402 27.53 -32.72 -19.69
N GLU A 403 28.20 -31.97 -18.81
CA GLU A 403 28.34 -32.35 -17.39
C GLU A 403 27.00 -32.37 -16.66
N GLN A 404 26.18 -31.34 -16.89
CA GLN A 404 24.83 -31.22 -16.34
C GLN A 404 23.89 -32.28 -16.91
N ALA A 405 24.00 -32.57 -18.21
CA ALA A 405 23.24 -33.65 -18.86
C ALA A 405 23.61 -35.03 -18.28
N LEU A 406 24.91 -35.28 -18.02
CA LEU A 406 25.39 -36.52 -17.40
C LEU A 406 24.90 -36.66 -15.96
N TYR A 407 24.95 -35.57 -15.18
CA TYR A 407 24.43 -35.58 -13.81
C TYR A 407 22.94 -35.93 -13.77
N LEU A 408 22.13 -35.32 -14.64
CA LEU A 408 20.71 -35.64 -14.76
C LEU A 408 20.51 -37.09 -15.21
N ALA A 409 21.24 -37.56 -16.24
CA ALA A 409 21.08 -38.91 -16.75
C ALA A 409 21.46 -39.98 -15.71
N ASP A 410 22.50 -39.76 -14.92
CA ASP A 410 22.92 -40.67 -13.86
C ASP A 410 21.92 -40.67 -12.68
N LYS A 411 21.51 -39.48 -12.21
CA LYS A 411 20.61 -39.33 -11.06
C LYS A 411 19.24 -39.96 -11.30
N PHE A 412 18.72 -39.92 -12.52
CA PHE A 412 17.42 -40.49 -12.90
C PHE A 412 17.52 -41.86 -13.56
N SER A 413 18.68 -42.52 -13.53
CA SER A 413 18.90 -43.85 -14.11
C SER A 413 18.54 -43.95 -15.60
N LYS A 414 18.75 -42.86 -16.37
CA LYS A 414 18.55 -42.82 -17.83
C LYS A 414 19.79 -43.34 -18.55
N THR A 415 20.07 -44.63 -18.36
CA THR A 415 21.28 -45.33 -18.83
C THR A 415 21.59 -45.13 -20.31
N GLY A 416 20.58 -45.27 -21.18
CA GLY A 416 20.78 -45.10 -22.63
C GLY A 416 21.27 -43.70 -23.01
N MET A 417 20.72 -42.66 -22.39
CA MET A 417 21.16 -41.28 -22.64
C MET A 417 22.54 -41.01 -22.05
N TYR A 418 22.83 -41.54 -20.85
CA TYR A 418 24.14 -41.42 -20.22
C TYR A 418 25.26 -42.01 -21.09
N LEU A 419 25.06 -43.24 -21.58
CA LEU A 419 26.03 -43.92 -22.43
C LEU A 419 26.20 -43.21 -23.77
N LYS A 420 25.10 -42.71 -24.34
CA LYS A 420 25.15 -41.90 -25.56
C LYS A 420 25.98 -40.62 -25.37
N LEU A 421 25.79 -39.91 -24.26
CA LEU A 421 26.59 -38.72 -23.90
C LEU A 421 28.08 -39.04 -23.74
N LYS A 422 28.41 -40.13 -23.05
CA LYS A 422 29.81 -40.53 -22.82
C LYS A 422 30.52 -41.02 -24.09
N ILE A 423 29.83 -41.80 -24.93
CA ILE A 423 30.43 -42.46 -26.10
C ILE A 423 30.39 -41.59 -27.35
N GLU A 424 29.31 -40.84 -27.60
CA GLU A 424 29.18 -40.03 -28.81
C GLU A 424 29.72 -38.60 -28.63
N ASP A 425 29.47 -37.96 -27.48
CA ASP A 425 29.78 -36.54 -27.29
C ASP A 425 31.11 -36.30 -26.55
N GLN A 426 31.42 -37.07 -25.49
CA GLN A 426 32.68 -36.93 -24.73
C GLN A 426 33.81 -37.86 -25.20
N ASP A 427 33.51 -38.87 -26.02
CA ASP A 427 34.44 -39.95 -26.47
C ASP A 427 35.17 -40.65 -25.29
N ASP A 428 34.59 -40.61 -24.10
CA ASP A 428 35.13 -41.20 -22.86
C ASP A 428 34.61 -42.63 -22.71
N ILE A 429 35.15 -43.51 -23.55
CA ILE A 429 34.72 -44.90 -23.68
C ILE A 429 35.09 -45.71 -22.42
N LYS A 430 36.17 -45.33 -21.71
CA LYS A 430 36.56 -45.99 -20.45
C LYS A 430 35.51 -45.82 -19.37
N ALA A 431 35.08 -44.59 -19.10
CA ALA A 431 34.05 -44.33 -18.10
C ALA A 431 32.70 -44.95 -18.51
N ALA A 432 32.38 -44.99 -19.81
CA ALA A 432 31.18 -45.66 -20.30
C ALA A 432 31.19 -47.16 -20.01
N LEU A 433 32.31 -47.85 -20.25
CA LEU A 433 32.47 -49.28 -19.96
C LEU A 433 32.44 -49.56 -18.45
N GLU A 434 33.06 -48.71 -17.62
CA GLU A 434 32.97 -48.81 -16.17
C GLU A 434 31.54 -48.60 -15.65
N TYR A 435 30.80 -47.67 -16.26
CA TYR A 435 29.39 -47.46 -15.94
C TYR A 435 28.54 -48.69 -16.30
N MET A 436 28.73 -49.25 -17.51
CA MET A 436 28.07 -50.51 -17.91
C MET A 436 28.38 -51.66 -16.95
N ARG A 437 29.63 -51.78 -16.46
CA ARG A 437 30.00 -52.79 -15.45
C ARG A 437 29.26 -52.62 -14.11
N LYS A 438 28.93 -51.37 -13.73
CA LYS A 438 28.20 -51.07 -12.48
C LYS A 438 26.69 -51.33 -12.58
N LEU A 439 26.12 -51.40 -13.79
CA LEU A 439 24.68 -51.49 -14.05
C LEU A 439 24.05 -52.88 -13.83
N GLY A 440 24.84 -53.93 -13.59
CA GLY A 440 24.32 -55.26 -13.22
C GLY A 440 23.34 -55.89 -14.24
N ASP A 441 22.24 -56.49 -13.75
CA ASP A 441 21.22 -57.26 -14.52
C ASP A 441 20.38 -56.45 -15.53
N THR A 442 20.70 -55.18 -15.79
CA THR A 442 19.90 -54.30 -16.65
C THR A 442 20.37 -54.39 -18.11
N ASP A 443 19.62 -55.04 -19.01
CA ASP A 443 19.77 -55.12 -20.49
C ASP A 443 21.07 -54.54 -21.13
N ILE A 444 22.24 -54.94 -20.63
CA ILE A 444 23.55 -54.46 -21.12
C ILE A 444 23.75 -54.87 -22.58
N SER A 445 23.13 -55.99 -22.97
CA SER A 445 23.13 -56.54 -24.33
C SER A 445 22.60 -55.56 -25.38
N ALA A 446 21.54 -54.79 -25.07
CA ALA A 446 20.98 -53.80 -25.98
C ALA A 446 21.96 -52.63 -26.21
N TYR A 447 22.59 -52.15 -25.14
CA TYR A 447 23.57 -51.07 -25.22
C TYR A 447 24.90 -51.50 -25.86
N LEU A 448 25.34 -52.75 -25.62
CA LEU A 448 26.49 -53.33 -26.33
C LEU A 448 26.22 -53.55 -27.81
N ALA A 449 24.97 -53.89 -28.18
CA ALA A 449 24.60 -53.99 -29.60
C ALA A 449 24.63 -52.62 -30.29
N GLU A 450 24.17 -51.56 -29.62
CA GLU A 450 24.14 -50.20 -30.16
C GLU A 450 25.53 -49.54 -30.20
N PHE A 451 26.28 -49.59 -29.10
CA PHE A 451 27.54 -48.86 -28.95
C PHE A 451 28.81 -49.72 -29.05
N GLY A 452 28.69 -51.05 -28.98
CA GLY A 452 29.85 -51.96 -28.85
C GLY A 452 30.83 -51.93 -30.02
N ARG A 453 30.36 -51.63 -31.24
CA ARG A 453 31.26 -51.45 -32.40
C ARG A 453 32.23 -50.29 -32.18
N ARG A 454 31.74 -49.19 -31.60
CA ARG A 454 32.54 -47.98 -31.32
C ARG A 454 33.47 -48.23 -30.13
N CYS A 455 32.99 -48.91 -29.09
CA CYS A 455 33.82 -49.32 -27.96
C CYS A 455 34.97 -50.26 -28.38
N LEU A 456 34.70 -51.28 -29.21
CA LEU A 456 35.71 -52.20 -29.75
C LEU A 456 36.73 -51.50 -30.65
N GLY A 457 36.32 -50.43 -31.36
CA GLY A 457 37.21 -49.65 -32.20
C GLY A 457 38.26 -48.86 -31.41
N SER A 458 37.93 -48.42 -30.19
CA SER A 458 38.84 -47.64 -29.34
C SER A 458 39.56 -48.48 -28.28
N LEU A 459 38.84 -49.37 -27.59
CA LEU A 459 39.34 -50.15 -26.44
C LEU A 459 38.96 -51.63 -26.61
N PRO A 460 39.68 -52.37 -27.46
CA PRO A 460 39.33 -53.74 -27.84
C PRO A 460 39.40 -54.72 -26.66
N SER A 461 40.45 -54.65 -25.84
CA SER A 461 40.67 -55.58 -24.72
C SER A 461 39.61 -55.43 -23.63
N GLU A 462 39.40 -54.20 -23.16
CA GLU A 462 38.47 -53.87 -22.07
C GLU A 462 37.00 -54.14 -22.49
N THR A 463 36.65 -53.86 -23.76
CA THR A 463 35.32 -54.15 -24.30
C THR A 463 35.10 -55.65 -24.47
N THR A 464 36.13 -56.41 -24.88
CA THR A 464 36.04 -57.88 -25.02
C THR A 464 35.91 -58.55 -23.66
N GLU A 465 36.62 -58.06 -22.63
CA GLU A 465 36.42 -58.51 -21.25
C GLU A 465 34.98 -58.29 -20.77
N LEU A 466 34.41 -57.11 -21.03
CA LEU A 466 33.00 -56.84 -20.70
C LEU A 466 32.04 -57.78 -21.45
N LEU A 467 32.29 -58.06 -22.72
CA LEU A 467 31.50 -59.02 -23.51
C LEU A 467 31.61 -60.44 -22.95
N VAL A 468 32.80 -60.83 -22.51
CA VAL A 468 33.05 -62.14 -21.89
C VAL A 468 32.31 -62.22 -20.54
N ASP A 469 32.36 -61.18 -19.71
CA ASP A 469 31.65 -61.12 -18.43
C ASP A 469 30.13 -61.21 -18.60
N VAL A 470 29.56 -60.50 -19.60
CA VAL A 470 28.13 -60.57 -19.92
C VAL A 470 27.74 -61.96 -20.46
N CYS A 471 28.60 -62.60 -21.26
CA CYS A 471 28.35 -63.95 -21.78
C CYS A 471 28.52 -65.06 -20.73
N LEU A 472 29.40 -64.87 -19.75
CA LEU A 472 29.69 -65.86 -18.71
C LEU A 472 28.73 -65.77 -17.51
N ASN A 473 28.22 -64.58 -17.19
CA ASN A 473 27.31 -64.37 -16.06
C ASN A 473 25.82 -64.54 -16.42
N GLY A 474 25.45 -64.57 -17.72
CA GLY A 474 24.10 -64.91 -18.22
C GLY A 474 23.00 -63.93 -17.78
N MET A 475 22.39 -63.13 -18.67
CA MET A 475 21.25 -63.60 -19.47
C MET A 475 20.45 -64.72 -18.79
N ASP A 476 19.63 -64.38 -17.80
CA ASP A 476 18.51 -65.23 -17.40
C ASP A 476 17.39 -65.11 -18.46
N VAL A 477 17.58 -65.77 -19.61
CA VAL A 477 16.53 -65.97 -20.60
C VAL A 477 15.56 -67.02 -20.08
N ARG A 478 14.72 -66.68 -19.10
CA ARG A 478 13.48 -67.40 -18.78
C ARG A 478 12.44 -66.50 -18.10
N ALA A 479 11.69 -65.75 -18.90
CA ALA A 479 10.26 -65.51 -18.64
C ALA A 479 9.56 -64.92 -19.89
N ALA A 480 9.43 -65.73 -20.93
CA ALA A 480 8.37 -65.55 -21.92
C ALA A 480 7.38 -66.71 -21.76
N ALA A 481 6.49 -66.62 -20.78
CA ALA A 481 5.17 -67.26 -20.73
C ALA A 481 4.45 -66.90 -19.41
N ALA A 482 3.16 -66.57 -19.51
CA ALA A 482 2.23 -66.08 -18.49
C ALA A 482 2.38 -64.57 -18.19
N THR A 483 1.53 -63.69 -18.72
CA THR A 483 0.08 -63.74 -18.60
C THR A 483 -0.59 -63.00 -19.77
N ALA A 484 -1.48 -63.71 -20.46
CA ALA A 484 -2.66 -63.10 -21.04
C ALA A 484 -3.75 -63.18 -19.96
N ASP A 485 -4.27 -62.03 -19.54
CA ASP A 485 -5.68 -61.78 -19.23
C ASP A 485 -5.78 -60.42 -18.53
N ASP A 486 -6.13 -59.38 -19.30
CA ASP A 486 -7.35 -58.61 -19.08
C ASP A 486 -7.40 -57.45 -20.09
N MET A 487 -7.98 -57.73 -21.26
CA MET A 487 -8.65 -56.71 -22.04
C MET A 487 -10.12 -56.73 -21.61
N HIS A 488 -10.55 -55.67 -20.92
CA HIS A 488 -11.94 -55.26 -20.96
C HIS A 488 -12.05 -53.83 -21.47
N ASP A 489 -12.79 -53.76 -22.56
CA ASP A 489 -13.15 -52.58 -23.33
C ASP A 489 -14.38 -51.89 -22.71
N ASP A 490 -14.44 -50.59 -22.97
CA ASP A 490 -15.63 -49.84 -23.35
C ASP A 490 -16.48 -49.00 -22.37
N MET A 491 -16.59 -47.74 -22.80
CA MET A 491 -17.73 -46.79 -22.80
C MET A 491 -18.47 -46.38 -21.52
N SER A 492 -18.43 -45.07 -21.23
CA SER A 492 -19.63 -44.21 -21.38
C SER A 492 -19.34 -42.72 -21.13
N ALA A 493 -19.62 -41.89 -22.13
CA ALA A 493 -20.14 -40.52 -21.94
C ALA A 493 -21.68 -40.60 -21.82
N PRO A 494 -22.39 -39.61 -21.23
CA PRO A 494 -22.95 -38.55 -22.08
C PRO A 494 -23.16 -37.14 -21.44
N TYR A 495 -23.21 -36.12 -22.33
CA TYR A 495 -24.06 -34.88 -22.39
C TYR A 495 -24.26 -34.01 -21.11
N ALA A 496 -24.02 -32.69 -21.06
CA ALA A 496 -24.43 -31.50 -21.84
C ALA A 496 -25.49 -30.64 -21.13
N ASP A 497 -25.36 -29.32 -21.34
CA ASP A 497 -26.35 -28.22 -21.26
C ASP A 497 -26.63 -27.41 -19.96
N THR A 498 -26.19 -26.15 -20.05
CA THR A 498 -26.90 -24.86 -19.82
C THR A 498 -28.00 -24.75 -18.75
N THR A 499 -27.90 -23.74 -17.86
CA THR A 499 -28.72 -22.50 -17.85
C THR A 499 -28.48 -21.63 -16.61
N SER A 500 -28.99 -20.40 -16.70
CA SER A 500 -28.69 -19.15 -16.00
C SER A 500 -29.54 -18.81 -14.76
N LEU A 501 -29.17 -17.68 -14.12
CA LEU A 501 -29.98 -16.62 -13.44
C LEU A 501 -30.01 -16.54 -11.90
N LEU A 502 -29.49 -15.38 -11.44
CA LEU A 502 -29.99 -14.44 -10.41
C LEU A 502 -30.19 -14.89 -8.94
N SER A 503 -29.64 -14.09 -8.01
CA SER A 503 -30.43 -13.04 -7.35
C SER A 503 -29.59 -12.13 -6.42
N MET A 504 -29.87 -10.82 -6.50
CA MET A 504 -29.43 -9.77 -5.57
C MET A 504 -30.34 -9.72 -4.33
N ARG A 505 -29.84 -9.08 -3.25
CA ARG A 505 -30.71 -8.42 -2.27
C ARG A 505 -30.19 -7.04 -1.86
N ARG A 506 -31.17 -6.14 -1.81
CA ARG A 506 -31.30 -4.73 -1.40
C ARG A 506 -30.71 -4.41 -0.01
N ILE A 507 -30.31 -3.15 0.22
CA ILE A 507 -31.16 -2.05 0.77
C ILE A 507 -30.86 -0.77 -0.01
#